data_AF-A0AAE9Y7J4-F1
#
_entry.id   AF-A0AAE9Y7J4-F1
#
_cell.length_a   1.000
_cell.length_b   1.000
_cell.length_c   1.000
_cell.angle_alpha   90.00
_cell.angle_beta   90.00
_cell.angle_gamma   90.00
#
_symmetry.space_group_name_H-M   'P 1'
#
loop_
_entity.id
_entity.type
_entity.pdbx_description
1 polymer ?
#
loop_
_entity_poly.entity_id
_entity_poly.type
_entity_poly.pdbx_seq_one_letter_code
_entity_poly.pdbx_strand_id
1 'polypeptide(L)'
;MATTRSTIDTCPAENNHRHGRTGMVLALLGLSLIVVVIMVGLGALFLGWVSDMGEPDACAAEAIEARAAAEEFYATEGRFPSDPAELVTTGLLEHEPIYVDLGYEGDQAYASPKPGADCAVGTD
;
A
#
# COMPACT_ATOMS: atom_id res chain seq x y z
N MET A 1 -39.70 18.33 77.87
CA MET A 1 -38.95 19.57 77.58
C MET A 1 -37.58 19.45 78.23
N ALA A 2 -36.54 19.99 77.58
CA ALA A 2 -35.09 19.85 77.88
C ALA A 2 -34.45 18.57 77.30
N THR A 3 -33.35 18.55 76.55
CA THR A 3 -32.51 19.60 75.93
C THR A 3 -31.74 18.91 74.79
N THR A 4 -31.75 19.48 73.57
CA THR A 4 -30.92 19.03 72.44
C THR A 4 -29.46 19.38 72.71
N ARG A 5 -28.57 18.38 72.76
CA ARG A 5 -27.11 18.61 72.80
C ARG A 5 -26.56 18.51 71.38
N SER A 6 -26.27 19.68 70.82
CA SER A 6 -25.39 19.89 69.67
C SER A 6 -24.01 19.32 69.99
N THR A 7 -23.52 18.44 69.13
CA THR A 7 -22.09 18.13 69.03
C THR A 7 -21.75 18.18 67.55
N ILE A 8 -21.39 19.38 67.11
CA ILE A 8 -20.61 19.64 65.90
C ILE A 8 -19.16 19.38 66.29
N ASP A 9 -18.57 18.30 65.79
CA ASP A 9 -17.12 18.00 65.77
C ASP A 9 -17.02 16.59 65.17
N THR A 10 -16.34 16.27 64.08
CA THR A 10 -15.26 16.92 63.34
C THR A 10 -15.34 16.36 61.90
N CYS A 11 -15.02 17.18 60.90
CA CYS A 11 -14.60 16.66 59.60
C CYS A 11 -13.23 16.00 59.77
N PRO A 12 -13.02 14.71 59.48
CA PRO A 12 -11.72 14.27 59.01
C PRO A 12 -11.66 14.56 57.51
N ALA A 13 -10.98 15.66 57.21
CA ALA A 13 -10.19 15.90 56.02
C ALA A 13 -10.46 14.99 54.80
N GLU A 14 -11.23 15.54 53.87
CA GLU A 14 -10.96 15.46 52.44
C GLU A 14 -9.44 15.59 52.18
N ASN A 15 -8.71 14.48 52.02
CA ASN A 15 -7.41 14.56 51.34
C ASN A 15 -6.86 13.27 50.70
N ASN A 16 -7.61 12.17 50.65
CA ASN A 16 -7.11 10.92 50.06
C ASN A 16 -7.61 10.60 48.65
N HIS A 17 -8.26 11.54 47.96
CA HIS A 17 -8.73 11.31 46.58
C HIS A 17 -7.85 11.91 45.47
N ARG A 18 -6.76 12.63 45.80
CA ARG A 18 -5.88 13.21 44.76
C ARG A 18 -4.86 12.24 44.17
N HIS A 19 -4.52 11.15 44.87
CA HIS A 19 -3.51 10.19 44.37
C HIS A 19 -4.08 9.11 43.43
N GLY A 20 -5.38 8.79 43.52
CA GLY A 20 -6.00 7.80 42.63
C GLY A 20 -6.29 8.34 41.22
N ARG A 21 -6.53 9.64 41.08
CA ARG A 21 -6.93 10.27 39.81
C ARG A 21 -5.75 10.52 38.87
N THR A 22 -4.60 10.97 39.38
CA THR A 22 -3.37 11.15 38.59
C THR A 22 -2.77 9.82 38.14
N GLY A 23 -2.82 8.77 38.98
CA GLY A 23 -2.38 7.42 38.59
C GLY A 23 -3.22 6.82 37.46
N MET A 24 -4.55 7.02 37.48
CA MET A 24 -5.45 6.54 36.42
C MET A 24 -5.24 7.28 35.10
N VAL A 25 -5.02 8.60 35.13
CA VAL A 25 -4.76 9.39 33.91
C VAL A 25 -3.41 9.03 33.30
N LEU A 26 -2.37 8.83 34.13
CA LEU A 26 -1.05 8.38 33.65
C LEU A 26 -1.11 6.96 33.07
N ALA A 27 -1.88 6.06 33.69
CA ALA A 27 -2.10 4.71 33.17
C ALA A 27 -2.84 4.72 31.83
N LEU A 28 -3.87 5.56 31.69
CA LEU A 28 -4.61 5.73 30.43
C LEU A 28 -3.74 6.34 29.33
N LEU A 29 -2.93 7.35 29.66
CA LEU A 29 -1.99 7.95 28.70
C LEU A 29 -0.94 6.95 28.26
N GLY A 30 -0.33 6.19 29.18
CA GLY A 30 0.63 5.14 28.85
C GLY A 30 0.03 4.05 27.96
N LEU A 31 -1.19 3.60 28.27
CA LEU A 31 -1.89 2.60 27.47
C LEU A 31 -2.24 3.12 26.07
N SER A 32 -2.68 4.38 25.95
CA SER A 32 -2.97 4.99 24.65
C SER A 32 -1.72 5.10 23.76
N LEU A 33 -0.57 5.41 24.34
CA LEU A 33 0.70 5.52 23.62
C LEU A 33 1.17 4.15 23.09
N ILE A 34 1.00 3.10 23.90
CA ILE A 34 1.32 1.72 23.49
C ILE A 34 0.44 1.28 22.31
N VAL A 35 -0.86 1.59 22.34
CA VAL A 35 -1.78 1.26 21.25
C VAL A 35 -1.36 1.96 19.95
N VAL A 36 -0.98 3.24 20.02
CA VAL A 36 -0.50 3.99 18.84
C VAL A 36 0.77 3.37 18.26
N VAL A 37 1.74 2.99 19.10
CA VAL A 37 3.00 2.37 18.63
C VAL A 37 2.73 1.02 17.94
N ILE A 38 1.82 0.21 18.48
CA ILE A 38 1.43 -1.07 17.87
C ILE A 38 0.73 -0.83 16.53
N MET A 39 -0.19 0.13 16.44
CA MET A 39 -0.90 0.44 15.21
C MET A 39 0.02 0.97 14.11
N VAL A 40 1.01 1.80 14.46
CA VAL A 40 2.02 2.28 13.50
C VAL A 40 2.92 1.13 13.03
N GLY A 41 3.37 0.27 13.95
CA GLY A 41 4.19 -0.89 13.60
C GLY A 41 3.45 -1.89 12.68
N LEU A 42 2.19 -2.18 12.98
CA LEU A 42 1.35 -3.03 12.13
C LEU A 42 1.07 -2.38 10.77
N GLY A 43 0.78 -1.07 10.75
CA GLY A 43 0.57 -0.33 9.50
C GLY A 43 1.77 -0.37 8.57
N ALA A 44 2.99 -0.21 9.11
CA ALA A 44 4.22 -0.30 8.32
C ALA A 44 4.46 -1.70 7.73
N LEU A 45 4.15 -2.76 8.50
CA LEU A 45 4.22 -4.15 8.02
C LEU A 45 3.23 -4.44 6.89
N PHE A 46 1.99 -3.95 7.01
CA PHE A 46 0.98 -4.10 5.97
C PHE A 46 1.34 -3.32 4.69
N LEU A 47 1.87 -2.12 4.82
CA LEU A 47 2.33 -1.33 3.68
C LEU A 47 3.50 -2.00 2.95
N GLY A 48 4.46 -2.56 3.68
CA GLY A 48 5.59 -3.30 3.10
C GLY A 48 5.15 -4.56 2.34
N TRP A 49 4.15 -5.29 2.85
CA TRP A 49 3.62 -6.48 2.19
C TRP A 49 2.85 -6.18 0.90
N VAL A 50 2.16 -5.03 0.85
CA VAL A 50 1.43 -4.61 -0.36
C VAL A 50 2.38 -4.10 -1.44
N SER A 51 3.48 -3.43 -1.07
CA SER A 51 4.48 -2.99 -2.05
C SER A 51 5.20 -4.14 -2.74
N ASP A 52 5.50 -5.24 -2.02
CA ASP A 52 6.21 -6.40 -2.59
C ASP A 52 5.37 -7.22 -3.60
N MET A 53 4.04 -7.08 -3.57
CA MET A 53 3.15 -7.79 -4.49
C MET A 53 2.89 -7.03 -5.81
N GLY A 54 3.18 -5.73 -5.89
CA GLY A 54 2.82 -4.90 -7.05
C GLY A 54 3.80 -4.97 -8.23
N GLU A 55 5.09 -5.16 -7.95
CA GLU A 55 6.15 -5.15 -8.97
C GLU A 55 6.11 -6.33 -9.96
N PRO A 56 5.89 -7.60 -9.56
CA PRO A 56 5.82 -8.70 -10.53
C PRO A 56 4.56 -8.62 -11.42
N ASP A 57 3.45 -8.08 -10.90
CA ASP A 57 2.18 -7.94 -11.66
C ASP A 57 2.23 -6.82 -12.70
N ALA A 58 2.89 -5.70 -12.41
CA ALA A 58 3.02 -4.59 -13.35
C ALA A 58 3.73 -5.02 -14.65
N CYS A 59 4.74 -5.88 -14.53
CA CYS A 59 5.48 -6.41 -15.66
C CYS A 59 4.66 -7.36 -16.55
N ALA A 60 3.88 -8.24 -15.92
CA ALA A 60 3.01 -9.16 -16.65
C ALA A 60 1.89 -8.40 -17.37
N ALA A 61 1.31 -7.39 -16.72
CA ALA A 61 0.30 -6.52 -17.32
C ALA A 61 0.87 -5.76 -18.54
N GLU A 62 2.04 -5.11 -18.40
CA GLU A 62 2.70 -4.42 -19.51
C GLU A 62 3.04 -5.37 -20.66
N ALA A 63 3.51 -6.59 -20.37
CA ALA A 63 3.82 -7.59 -21.40
C ALA A 63 2.58 -7.98 -22.24
N ILE A 64 1.43 -8.16 -21.58
CA ILE A 64 0.18 -8.53 -22.24
C ILE A 64 -0.34 -7.36 -23.08
N GLU A 65 -0.38 -6.15 -22.51
CA GLU A 65 -0.84 -4.95 -23.22
C GLU A 65 0.04 -4.64 -24.42
N ALA A 66 1.37 -4.69 -24.26
CA ALA A 66 2.32 -4.41 -25.33
C ALA A 66 2.22 -5.44 -26.47
N ARG A 67 2.02 -6.73 -26.17
CA ARG A 67 1.78 -7.76 -27.19
C ARG A 67 0.47 -7.52 -27.93
N ALA A 68 -0.62 -7.30 -27.20
CA ALA A 68 -1.94 -7.07 -27.80
C ALA A 68 -1.93 -5.84 -28.72
N ALA A 69 -1.30 -4.74 -28.29
CA ALA A 69 -1.11 -3.55 -29.10
C ALA A 69 -0.29 -3.83 -30.37
N ALA A 70 0.78 -4.62 -30.28
CA ALA A 70 1.59 -4.99 -31.44
C ALA A 70 0.84 -5.87 -32.45
N GLU A 71 0.00 -6.79 -31.98
CA GLU A 71 -0.85 -7.62 -32.83
C GLU A 71 -1.97 -6.81 -33.50
N GLU A 72 -2.57 -5.85 -32.78
CA GLU A 72 -3.56 -4.94 -33.34
C GLU A 72 -2.95 -4.01 -34.40
N PHE A 73 -1.72 -3.54 -34.17
CA PHE A 73 -0.96 -2.80 -35.16
C PHE A 73 -0.67 -3.66 -36.40
N TYR A 74 -0.26 -4.92 -36.24
CA TYR A 74 -0.04 -5.85 -37.34
C TYR A 74 -1.33 -6.09 -38.14
N ALA A 75 -2.47 -6.24 -37.46
CA ALA A 75 -3.76 -6.41 -38.11
C ALA A 75 -4.19 -5.19 -38.94
N THR A 76 -3.75 -3.99 -38.54
CA THR A 76 -4.12 -2.72 -39.19
C THR A 76 -3.16 -2.34 -40.31
N GLU A 77 -1.86 -2.40 -40.06
CA GLU A 77 -0.80 -1.93 -40.96
C GLU A 77 -0.20 -3.06 -41.81
N GLY A 78 -0.49 -4.33 -41.50
CA GLY A 78 0.07 -5.49 -42.17
C GLY A 78 1.57 -5.70 -41.92
N ARG A 79 2.12 -5.01 -40.92
CA ARG A 79 3.52 -5.11 -40.48
C ARG A 79 3.60 -4.94 -38.97
N PHE A 80 4.62 -5.51 -38.35
CA PHE A 80 4.90 -5.20 -36.94
C PHE A 80 5.52 -3.80 -36.82
N PRO A 81 5.31 -3.12 -35.69
CA PRO A 81 5.94 -1.83 -35.45
C PRO A 81 7.46 -2.00 -35.36
N SER A 82 8.19 -1.00 -35.85
CA SER A 82 9.67 -1.03 -35.82
C SER A 82 10.24 -0.61 -34.46
N ASP A 83 9.43 0.09 -33.67
CA ASP A 83 9.74 0.65 -32.37
C ASP A 83 8.45 0.64 -31.52
N PRO A 84 8.49 0.25 -30.23
CA PRO A 84 7.35 0.41 -29.31
C PRO A 84 6.78 1.83 -29.28
N ALA A 85 7.56 2.87 -29.59
CA ALA A 85 7.07 4.23 -29.72
C ALA A 85 5.98 4.39 -30.81
N GLU A 86 6.00 3.57 -31.88
CA GLU A 86 4.95 3.60 -32.90
C GLU A 86 3.59 3.26 -32.30
N LEU A 87 3.54 2.30 -31.38
CA LEU A 87 2.31 1.89 -30.70
C LEU A 87 1.74 2.98 -29.79
N VAL A 88 2.60 3.79 -29.19
CA VAL A 88 2.18 4.97 -28.41
C VAL A 88 1.64 6.05 -29.33
N THR A 89 2.30 6.30 -30.47
CA THR A 89 1.85 7.33 -31.42
C THR A 89 0.54 6.99 -32.11
N THR A 90 0.25 5.71 -32.33
CA THR A 90 -1.06 5.25 -32.85
C THR A 90 -2.14 5.20 -31.77
N GLY A 91 -1.77 5.42 -30.49
CA GLY A 91 -2.69 5.36 -29.36
C GLY A 91 -3.09 3.95 -28.94
N LEU A 92 -2.36 2.93 -29.40
CA LEU A 92 -2.54 1.54 -28.98
C LEU A 92 -1.91 1.27 -27.61
N LEU A 93 -0.97 2.12 -27.19
CA LEU A 93 -0.37 2.14 -25.86
C LEU A 93 -0.45 3.55 -25.28
N GLU A 94 -0.76 3.67 -23.99
CA GLU A 94 -0.78 4.98 -23.30
C GLU A 94 0.63 5.50 -23.03
N HIS A 95 1.58 4.60 -22.79
CA HIS A 95 2.99 4.90 -22.55
C HIS A 95 3.90 3.84 -23.15
N GLU A 96 5.17 4.18 -23.32
CA GLU A 96 6.17 3.21 -23.75
C GLU A 96 6.38 2.15 -22.64
N PRO A 97 6.47 0.85 -22.97
CA PRO A 97 6.73 -0.20 -21.99
C PRO A 97 8.11 -0.01 -21.34
N ILE A 98 8.12 0.13 -20.02
CA ILE A 98 9.33 0.47 -19.26
C ILE A 98 10.07 -0.80 -18.87
N TYR A 99 9.35 -1.90 -18.63
CA TYR A 99 9.94 -3.12 -18.07
C TYR A 99 10.14 -4.25 -19.07
N VAL A 100 9.58 -4.13 -20.28
CA VAL A 100 9.61 -5.19 -21.30
C VAL A 100 10.16 -4.69 -22.63
N ASP A 101 10.89 -5.56 -23.32
CA ASP A 101 11.30 -5.44 -24.71
C ASP A 101 10.33 -6.27 -25.57
N LEU A 102 9.78 -5.63 -26.60
CA LEU A 102 8.96 -6.27 -27.61
C LEU A 102 9.86 -6.88 -28.69
N GLY A 103 9.59 -8.12 -29.06
CA GLY A 103 10.19 -8.80 -30.19
C GLY A 103 9.13 -9.47 -31.07
N TYR A 104 9.53 -9.82 -32.29
CA TYR A 104 8.62 -10.38 -33.29
C TYR A 104 9.26 -11.59 -33.94
N GLU A 105 8.54 -12.71 -34.00
CA GLU A 105 8.99 -13.92 -34.69
C GLU A 105 7.85 -14.45 -35.57
N GLY A 106 8.06 -14.37 -36.89
CA GLY A 106 7.02 -14.68 -37.88
C GLY A 106 5.81 -13.75 -37.73
N ASP A 107 4.66 -14.34 -37.40
CA ASP A 107 3.37 -13.65 -37.28
C ASP A 107 2.96 -13.42 -35.81
N GLN A 108 3.89 -13.58 -34.85
CA GLN A 108 3.61 -13.46 -33.41
C GLN A 108 4.48 -12.38 -32.76
N ALA A 109 3.85 -11.59 -31.90
CA ALA A 109 4.55 -10.68 -31.00
C ALA A 109 4.90 -11.40 -29.70
N TYR A 110 6.12 -11.19 -29.22
CA TYR A 110 6.54 -11.61 -27.89
C TYR A 110 7.07 -10.44 -27.08
N ALA A 111 6.97 -10.56 -25.76
CA ALA A 111 7.50 -9.60 -24.80
C ALA A 111 8.46 -10.34 -23.88
N SER A 112 9.66 -9.80 -23.72
CA SER A 112 10.69 -10.29 -22.80
C SER A 112 11.01 -9.20 -21.77
N PRO A 113 11.29 -9.54 -20.51
CA PRO A 113 11.68 -8.54 -19.53
C PRO A 113 13.03 -7.90 -19.90
N LYS A 114 13.13 -6.58 -19.72
CA LYS A 114 14.36 -5.82 -19.96
C LYS A 114 15.47 -6.28 -19.00
N PRO A 115 16.75 -6.22 -19.43
CA PRO A 115 17.87 -6.56 -18.56
C PRO A 115 17.92 -5.64 -17.33
N GLY A 116 17.75 -6.23 -16.14
CA GLY A 116 17.68 -5.49 -14.87
C GLY A 116 16.25 -5.21 -14.37
N ALA A 117 15.22 -5.64 -15.09
CA ALA A 117 13.87 -5.71 -14.55
C ALA A 117 13.73 -6.99 -13.70
N ASP A 118 13.34 -6.84 -12.44
CA ASP A 118 13.14 -7.94 -11.48
C ASP A 118 11.80 -8.64 -11.72
N CYS A 119 11.52 -8.98 -12.98
CA CYS A 119 10.21 -9.44 -13.42
C CYS A 119 10.22 -10.94 -13.73
N ALA A 120 9.45 -11.70 -12.94
CA ALA A 120 9.09 -13.07 -13.29
C ALA A 120 7.95 -13.03 -14.31
N VAL A 121 8.28 -12.85 -15.59
CA VAL A 121 7.28 -13.02 -16.66
C VAL A 121 6.88 -14.50 -16.67
N GLY A 122 5.64 -14.78 -16.26
CA GLY A 122 5.09 -16.14 -16.24
C GLY A 122 5.22 -16.77 -17.62
N THR A 123 6.01 -17.83 -17.72
CA THR A 123 6.09 -18.68 -18.91
C THR A 123 4.95 -19.69 -18.83
N ASP A 124 3.75 -19.30 -19.24
CA ASP A 124 2.65 -20.24 -19.49
C ASP A 124 2.57 -20.63 -20.98
#